data_AF-A0A955WGE2-F1
#
_entry.id   AF-A0A955WGE2-F1
#
_cell.length_a   1.000
_cell.length_b   1.000
_cell.length_c   1.000
_cell.angle_alpha   90.00
_cell.angle_beta   90.00
_cell.angle_gamma   90.00
#
_symmetry.space_group_name_H-M   'P 1'
#
loop_
_entity.id
_entity.type
_entity.pdbx_description
1 polymer ?
#
loop_
_entity_poly.entity_id
_entity_poly.type
_entity_poly.pdbx_seq_one_letter_code
_entity_poly.pdbx_strand_id
1 'polypeptide(L)'
;MRRAALIRALPWLLLASPASAFTVASGFTDPCHERISLVAFSDFVLDLPLFGLVPPAANEWHEIAEFLLRDFNAANGQPLDDAHAFVMVSLLVGVRSPDTDGHSLLDLASLRRLHADPDDEGQYAHSLRGINDNGPEGDVKAVEGTRRLLRKLIDQATEAQNKPLAEQFIKAPVYFDFYGRFEVDVWAPAYYLGRAAHALEDSFAHTIRDDASELHQIVTVFNYVEAITGDFKESRDGLRHSNSTDTCANAPELFNAASQAAIDMMLAAREMASGRDPDAIDDVLDGWVTLRPGCTKANDYCDNKRWLELAQREPTHPYLGCTATPGPRGGPWWLLLSALAFVPGRARARRRR
;
A
#
# COMPACT_ATOMS: atom_id res chain seq x y z
N MET A 1 57.95 4.11 5.84
CA MET A 1 56.68 4.28 5.12
C MET A 1 55.88 2.97 5.20
N ARG A 2 54.96 2.86 6.16
CA ARG A 2 54.07 1.69 6.33
C ARG A 2 52.64 2.17 6.10
N ARG A 3 52.00 1.67 5.05
CA ARG A 3 50.57 1.90 4.77
C ARG A 3 49.77 1.00 5.71
N ALA A 4 48.99 1.60 6.61
CA ALA A 4 47.97 0.90 7.39
C ALA A 4 46.73 0.72 6.50
N ALA A 5 46.32 -0.53 6.29
CA ALA A 5 45.04 -0.85 5.66
C ALA A 5 43.96 -0.81 6.75
N LEU A 6 43.15 0.24 6.75
CA LEU A 6 41.91 0.31 7.53
C LEU A 6 40.84 -0.50 6.80
N ILE A 7 40.50 -1.67 7.35
CA ILE A 7 39.30 -2.40 6.98
C ILE A 7 38.13 -1.68 7.66
N ARG A 8 37.38 -0.90 6.88
CA ARG A 8 36.06 -0.39 7.31
C ARG A 8 35.05 -1.52 7.16
N ALA A 9 34.65 -2.10 8.29
CA ALA A 9 33.40 -2.85 8.35
C ALA A 9 32.26 -1.84 8.27
N LEU A 10 31.58 -1.79 7.12
CA LEU A 10 30.34 -1.04 6.96
C LEU A 10 29.22 -1.87 7.62
N PRO A 11 28.51 -1.37 8.64
CA PRO A 11 27.31 -2.05 9.10
C PRO A 11 26.24 -1.84 8.02
N TRP A 12 25.83 -2.92 7.38
CA TRP A 12 24.61 -2.95 6.57
C TRP A 12 23.43 -2.86 7.52
N LEU A 13 22.99 -1.62 7.80
CA LEU A 13 21.65 -1.38 8.32
C LEU A 13 20.69 -1.66 7.15
N LEU A 14 20.18 -2.89 7.10
CA LEU A 14 18.98 -3.21 6.31
C LEU A 14 17.84 -2.44 6.96
N LEU A 15 17.55 -1.26 6.45
CA LEU A 15 16.29 -0.58 6.70
C LEU A 15 15.21 -1.46 6.05
N ALA A 16 14.41 -2.13 6.88
CA ALA A 16 13.18 -2.71 6.40
C ALA A 16 12.28 -1.53 5.97
N SER A 17 12.07 -1.38 4.67
CA SER A 17 11.06 -0.45 4.19
C SER A 17 9.68 -0.94 4.66
N PRO A 18 8.82 -0.05 5.18
CA PRO A 18 7.42 -0.41 5.37
C PRO A 18 6.87 -0.92 4.03
N ALA A 19 6.08 -1.98 4.09
CA ALA A 19 5.30 -2.38 2.93
C ALA A 19 4.08 -1.46 2.93
N SER A 20 3.94 -0.75 1.83
CA SER A 20 2.80 0.06 1.48
C SER A 20 2.45 -0.38 0.08
N ALA A 21 1.15 -0.50 -0.21
CA ALA A 21 0.63 -0.62 -1.57
C ALA A 21 1.01 0.62 -2.40
N PHE A 22 0.36 0.91 -3.54
CA PHE A 22 0.65 2.12 -4.32
C PHE A 22 1.01 3.30 -3.42
N THR A 23 2.29 3.68 -3.33
CA THR A 23 2.73 4.30 -2.07
C THR A 23 1.95 5.57 -1.72
N VAL A 24 1.51 5.71 -0.47
CA VAL A 24 0.93 6.97 0.03
C VAL A 24 2.02 8.03 0.18
N ALA A 25 1.69 9.30 -0.03
CA ALA A 25 2.59 10.42 0.17
C ALA A 25 3.20 10.41 1.59
N SER A 26 4.52 10.42 1.67
CA SER A 26 5.25 10.61 2.92
C SER A 26 6.55 11.38 2.70
N GLY A 27 7.30 11.67 3.78
CA GLY A 27 8.66 12.17 3.65
C GLY A 27 9.65 11.17 2.98
N PHE A 28 9.23 9.92 2.72
CA PHE A 28 10.10 8.82 2.29
C PHE A 28 9.58 8.04 1.08
N THR A 29 8.36 8.30 0.60
CA THR A 29 7.68 7.54 -0.46
C THR A 29 6.99 8.45 -1.47
N ASP A 30 6.88 8.00 -2.71
CA ASP A 30 6.17 8.71 -3.78
C ASP A 30 4.64 8.60 -3.56
N PRO A 31 3.82 9.60 -3.95
CA PRO A 31 2.38 9.60 -3.70
C PRO A 31 1.58 8.91 -4.81
N CYS A 32 1.76 7.60 -5.00
CA CYS A 32 1.16 6.89 -6.12
C CYS A 32 -0.37 6.80 -6.04
N HIS A 33 -0.92 6.43 -4.88
CA HIS A 33 -2.37 6.46 -4.63
C HIS A 33 -2.95 7.84 -4.91
N GLU A 34 -2.36 8.89 -4.32
CA GLU A 34 -2.86 10.25 -4.51
C GLU A 34 -2.71 10.71 -5.97
N ARG A 35 -1.70 10.25 -6.71
CA ARG A 35 -1.56 10.59 -8.14
C ARG A 35 -2.66 9.95 -8.99
N ILE A 36 -2.97 8.67 -8.78
CA ILE A 36 -4.06 7.99 -9.50
C ILE A 36 -5.38 8.69 -9.20
N SER A 37 -5.66 8.90 -7.92
CA SER A 37 -6.86 9.60 -7.46
C SER A 37 -6.92 11.05 -7.96
N LEU A 38 -5.84 11.83 -7.96
CA LEU A 38 -5.88 13.20 -8.48
C LEU A 38 -6.18 13.24 -9.99
N VAL A 39 -5.70 12.26 -10.76
CA VAL A 39 -6.01 12.14 -12.20
C VAL A 39 -7.47 11.76 -12.41
N ALA A 40 -7.97 10.76 -11.68
CA ALA A 40 -9.33 10.27 -11.89
C ALA A 40 -10.41 11.26 -11.43
N PHE A 41 -10.10 12.06 -10.41
CA PHE A 41 -11.09 12.88 -9.73
C PHE A 41 -11.04 14.36 -10.11
N SER A 42 -10.01 14.86 -10.81
CA SER A 42 -9.97 16.28 -11.20
C SER A 42 -11.21 16.67 -12.01
N ASP A 43 -11.54 15.88 -13.02
CA ASP A 43 -12.65 16.19 -13.92
C ASP A 43 -14.00 15.91 -13.25
N PHE A 44 -14.07 14.85 -12.44
CA PHE A 44 -15.26 14.52 -11.66
C PHE A 44 -15.61 15.61 -10.64
N VAL A 45 -14.64 16.03 -9.82
CA VAL A 45 -14.84 17.02 -8.75
C VAL A 45 -15.21 18.38 -9.30
N LEU A 46 -14.56 18.82 -10.40
CA LEU A 46 -14.88 20.09 -11.05
C LEU A 46 -16.29 20.13 -11.66
N ASP A 47 -16.87 18.97 -11.97
CA ASP A 47 -18.22 18.84 -12.50
C ASP A 47 -19.29 18.59 -11.41
N LEU A 48 -18.89 18.45 -10.14
CA LEU A 48 -19.83 18.21 -9.05
C LEU A 48 -20.66 19.47 -8.75
N PRO A 49 -21.99 19.34 -8.65
CA PRO A 49 -22.84 20.44 -8.22
C PRO A 49 -22.70 20.66 -6.71
N LEU A 50 -21.64 21.35 -6.27
CA LEU A 50 -21.34 21.62 -4.85
C LEU A 50 -22.21 22.75 -4.24
N PHE A 51 -23.42 22.96 -4.76
CA PHE A 51 -24.28 24.07 -4.35
C PHE A 51 -24.56 24.04 -2.84
N GLY A 52 -24.11 25.08 -2.15
CA GLY A 52 -24.33 25.25 -0.71
C GLY A 52 -23.36 24.49 0.18
N LEU A 53 -22.42 23.70 -0.37
CA LEU A 53 -21.33 23.12 0.41
C LEU A 53 -20.43 24.25 0.89
N VAL A 54 -20.47 24.52 2.19
CA VAL A 54 -19.56 25.43 2.88
C VAL A 54 -18.61 24.57 3.70
N PRO A 55 -17.31 24.55 3.39
CA PRO A 55 -16.34 23.83 4.20
C PRO A 55 -16.38 24.29 5.67
N PRO A 56 -15.96 23.43 6.61
CA PRO A 56 -15.82 23.79 8.01
C PRO A 56 -14.96 25.06 8.15
N ALA A 57 -15.35 25.95 9.07
CA ALA A 57 -14.61 27.19 9.33
C ALA A 57 -13.24 26.96 10.02
N ALA A 58 -12.98 25.73 10.45
CA ALA A 58 -11.75 25.33 11.10
C ALA A 58 -10.63 25.21 10.04
N ASN A 59 -9.44 25.77 10.31
CA ASN A 59 -8.36 25.89 9.32
C ASN A 59 -7.56 24.60 9.11
N GLU A 60 -7.77 23.57 9.92
CA GLU A 60 -6.99 22.33 9.89
C GLU A 60 -7.06 21.67 8.51
N TRP A 61 -8.23 21.70 7.85
CA TRP A 61 -8.35 21.12 6.51
C TRP A 61 -7.64 21.95 5.43
N HIS A 62 -7.52 23.28 5.59
CA HIS A 62 -6.76 24.13 4.67
C HIS A 62 -5.28 23.79 4.70
N GLU A 63 -4.69 23.58 5.88
CA GLU A 63 -3.28 23.17 6.02
C GLU A 63 -3.02 21.82 5.34
N ILE A 64 -3.97 20.88 5.48
CA ILE A 64 -3.93 19.60 4.78
C ILE A 64 -4.06 19.80 3.26
N ALA A 65 -4.93 20.70 2.82
CA ALA A 65 -5.12 21.03 1.40
C ALA A 65 -3.83 21.59 0.79
N GLU A 66 -3.17 22.52 1.48
CA GLU A 66 -1.90 23.09 1.03
C GLU A 66 -0.82 22.02 0.84
N PHE A 67 -0.78 21.01 1.71
CA PHE A 67 0.15 19.91 1.58
C PHE A 67 -0.22 18.94 0.45
N LEU A 68 -1.45 18.40 0.46
CA LEU A 68 -1.88 17.33 -0.45
C LEU A 68 -2.10 17.82 -1.89
N LEU A 69 -2.56 19.06 -2.05
CA LEU A 69 -2.89 19.63 -3.37
C LEU A 69 -1.74 20.46 -3.94
N ARG A 70 -0.58 20.54 -3.28
CA ARG A 70 0.55 21.39 -3.71
C ARG A 70 0.93 21.16 -5.17
N ASP A 71 1.17 19.89 -5.52
CA ASP A 71 1.69 19.53 -6.83
C ASP A 71 0.58 19.61 -7.90
N PHE A 72 -0.67 19.29 -7.52
CA PHE A 72 -1.85 19.50 -8.35
C PHE A 72 -2.07 20.97 -8.71
N ASN A 73 -2.03 21.86 -7.71
CA ASN A 73 -2.20 23.31 -7.90
C ASN A 73 -1.06 23.89 -8.74
N ALA A 74 0.17 23.42 -8.53
CA ALA A 74 1.33 23.82 -9.33
C ALA A 74 1.18 23.43 -10.81
N ALA A 75 0.64 22.24 -11.09
CA ALA A 75 0.41 21.76 -12.45
C ALA A 75 -0.74 22.50 -13.17
N ASN A 76 -1.80 22.86 -12.46
CA ASN A 76 -3.00 23.48 -13.03
C ASN A 76 -2.98 25.02 -13.06
N GLY A 77 -1.98 25.65 -12.42
CA GLY A 77 -1.72 27.09 -12.53
C GLY A 77 -2.68 28.00 -11.77
N GLN A 78 -3.76 27.47 -11.18
CA GLN A 78 -4.64 28.13 -10.22
C GLN A 78 -5.08 27.14 -9.12
N PRO A 79 -5.11 27.56 -7.84
CA PRO A 79 -5.70 26.75 -6.79
C PRO A 79 -7.20 26.53 -7.01
N LEU A 80 -7.70 25.37 -6.57
CA LEU A 80 -9.14 25.13 -6.43
C LEU A 80 -9.76 26.15 -5.46
N ASP A 81 -11.05 26.47 -5.65
CA ASP A 81 -11.79 27.18 -4.61
C ASP A 81 -11.99 26.29 -3.37
N ASP A 82 -12.35 26.91 -2.25
CA ASP A 82 -12.44 26.21 -0.97
C ASP A 82 -13.38 24.99 -0.98
N ALA A 83 -14.50 25.04 -1.71
CA ALA A 83 -15.43 23.93 -1.77
C ALA A 83 -14.83 22.74 -2.52
N HIS A 84 -14.25 22.99 -3.70
CA HIS A 84 -13.60 21.93 -4.48
C HIS A 84 -12.34 21.40 -3.78
N ALA A 85 -11.55 22.28 -3.16
CA ALA A 85 -10.38 21.89 -2.38
C ALA A 85 -10.77 21.00 -1.19
N PHE A 86 -11.84 21.35 -0.47
CA PHE A 86 -12.33 20.56 0.66
C PHE A 86 -12.82 19.17 0.23
N VAL A 87 -13.55 19.08 -0.89
CA VAL A 87 -13.97 17.79 -1.47
C VAL A 87 -12.77 16.94 -1.86
N MET A 88 -11.80 17.54 -2.57
CA MET A 88 -10.59 16.84 -3.00
C MET A 88 -9.74 16.36 -1.80
N VAL A 89 -9.61 17.17 -0.75
CA VAL A 89 -8.91 16.76 0.48
C VAL A 89 -9.66 15.65 1.22
N SER A 90 -10.98 15.75 1.33
CA SER A 90 -11.80 14.73 2.00
C SER A 90 -11.62 13.35 1.37
N LEU A 91 -11.57 13.34 0.03
CA LEU A 91 -11.26 12.18 -0.80
C LEU A 91 -9.85 11.66 -0.56
N LEU A 92 -8.82 12.50 -0.63
CA LEU A 92 -7.44 12.07 -0.41
C LEU A 92 -7.21 11.58 1.03
N VAL A 93 -7.89 12.15 2.02
CA VAL A 93 -7.92 11.61 3.39
C VAL A 93 -8.55 10.22 3.41
N GLY A 94 -9.61 10.00 2.62
CA GLY A 94 -10.21 8.69 2.40
C GLY A 94 -9.23 7.69 1.78
N VAL A 95 -8.53 8.10 0.71
CA VAL A 95 -7.52 7.27 0.03
C VAL A 95 -6.41 6.86 1.00
N ARG A 96 -5.90 7.78 1.83
CA ARG A 96 -4.81 7.46 2.77
C ARG A 96 -5.25 6.65 3.99
N SER A 97 -6.55 6.53 4.23
CA SER A 97 -7.08 5.98 5.48
C SER A 97 -6.77 4.49 5.67
N PRO A 98 -6.90 3.60 4.67
CA PRO A 98 -6.60 2.18 4.85
C PRO A 98 -5.13 1.90 5.19
N ASP A 99 -4.20 2.67 4.63
CA ASP A 99 -2.75 2.51 4.83
C ASP A 99 -2.22 3.08 6.14
N THR A 100 -2.99 3.97 6.78
CA THR A 100 -2.49 4.70 7.96
C THR A 100 -3.37 4.53 9.18
N ASP A 101 -4.70 4.45 9.02
CA ASP A 101 -5.68 4.64 10.11
C ASP A 101 -5.35 5.87 11.01
N GLY A 102 -4.77 6.91 10.39
CA GLY A 102 -4.27 8.09 11.11
C GLY A 102 -3.03 7.84 11.98
N HIS A 103 -2.24 6.79 11.73
CA HIS A 103 -0.93 6.55 12.32
C HIS A 103 0.22 7.02 11.44
N SER A 104 1.39 7.20 12.05
CA SER A 104 2.62 7.48 11.32
C SER A 104 3.03 6.31 10.46
N LEU A 105 3.49 6.60 9.23
CA LEU A 105 4.17 5.61 8.40
C LEU A 105 5.51 5.14 8.99
N LEU A 106 6.00 5.81 10.03
CA LEU A 106 7.19 5.41 10.79
C LEU A 106 6.86 4.66 12.08
N ASP A 107 5.58 4.59 12.47
CA ASP A 107 5.14 3.80 13.62
C ASP A 107 4.96 2.34 13.21
N LEU A 108 6.10 1.65 13.08
CA LEU A 108 6.15 0.24 12.66
C LEU A 108 5.29 -0.68 13.55
N ALA A 109 5.05 -0.33 14.81
CA ALA A 109 4.22 -1.13 15.71
C ALA A 109 2.72 -0.99 15.41
N SER A 110 2.27 0.20 15.02
CA SER A 110 0.89 0.43 14.61
C SER A 110 0.66 -0.04 13.17
N LEU A 111 1.56 0.26 12.24
CA LEU A 111 1.48 -0.25 10.87
C LEU A 111 1.53 -1.77 10.81
N ARG A 112 2.36 -2.42 11.65
CA ARG A 112 2.33 -3.88 11.74
C ARG A 112 0.97 -4.40 12.18
N ARG A 113 0.28 -3.73 13.10
CA ARG A 113 -1.05 -4.16 13.53
C ARG A 113 -2.10 -3.97 12.43
N LEU A 114 -1.98 -2.89 11.66
CA LEU A 114 -2.86 -2.58 10.56
C LEU A 114 -2.68 -3.57 9.40
N HIS A 115 -1.44 -3.73 8.93
CA HIS A 115 -1.16 -4.56 7.74
C HIS A 115 -1.06 -6.06 8.07
N ALA A 116 -0.75 -6.43 9.32
CA ALA A 116 -0.80 -7.82 9.78
C ALA A 116 -2.10 -8.17 10.50
N ASP A 117 -3.16 -7.37 10.33
CA ASP A 117 -4.47 -7.73 10.84
C ASP A 117 -4.89 -9.07 10.20
N PRO A 118 -5.10 -10.14 11.00
CA PRO A 118 -5.53 -11.42 10.47
C PRO A 118 -7.00 -11.41 10.02
N ASP A 119 -7.74 -10.33 10.26
CA ASP A 119 -9.10 -10.19 9.78
C ASP A 119 -9.13 -10.06 8.25
N ASP A 120 -10.02 -10.84 7.63
CA ASP A 120 -10.14 -10.88 6.18
C ASP A 120 -10.59 -9.51 5.62
N GLU A 121 -11.45 -8.75 6.33
CA GLU A 121 -11.85 -7.41 5.88
C GLU A 121 -10.68 -6.43 5.83
N GLY A 122 -9.71 -6.58 6.74
CA GLY A 122 -8.47 -5.79 6.73
C GLY A 122 -7.63 -6.06 5.48
N GLN A 123 -7.46 -7.33 5.10
CA GLN A 123 -6.71 -7.68 3.87
C GLN A 123 -7.49 -7.31 2.60
N TYR A 124 -8.82 -7.43 2.59
CA TYR A 124 -9.64 -7.05 1.43
C TYR A 124 -9.69 -5.54 1.19
N ALA A 125 -9.45 -4.71 2.21
CA ALA A 125 -9.24 -3.27 2.04
C ALA A 125 -8.02 -2.94 1.18
N HIS A 126 -7.05 -3.85 1.15
CA HIS A 126 -5.85 -3.78 0.32
C HIS A 126 -5.89 -4.76 -0.84
N SER A 127 -7.04 -5.37 -1.17
CA SER A 127 -7.10 -6.39 -2.23
C SER A 127 -6.06 -7.51 -2.10
N LEU A 128 -5.77 -7.92 -0.85
CA LEU A 128 -4.86 -9.00 -0.51
C LEU A 128 -5.63 -10.24 -0.03
N ARG A 129 -4.97 -11.39 -0.08
CA ARG A 129 -5.46 -12.62 0.52
C ARG A 129 -5.51 -12.52 2.05
N GLY A 130 -6.61 -12.98 2.63
CA GLY A 130 -6.73 -13.24 4.07
C GLY A 130 -5.92 -14.47 4.51
N ILE A 131 -5.75 -14.64 5.83
CA ILE A 131 -4.96 -15.75 6.41
C ILE A 131 -5.56 -17.15 6.13
N ASN A 132 -6.84 -17.19 5.74
CA ASN A 132 -7.56 -18.42 5.41
C ASN A 132 -7.81 -18.57 3.89
N ASP A 133 -7.28 -17.66 3.07
CA ASP A 133 -7.44 -17.62 1.61
C ASP A 133 -6.38 -18.49 0.93
N ASN A 134 -6.56 -19.79 1.11
CA ASN A 134 -5.65 -20.82 0.67
C ASN A 134 -5.95 -21.27 -0.77
N GLY A 135 -4.90 -21.57 -1.54
CA GLY A 135 -4.97 -22.16 -2.87
C GLY A 135 -5.62 -21.25 -3.92
N PRO A 136 -6.10 -21.82 -5.02
CA PRO A 136 -6.87 -21.09 -6.04
C PRO A 136 -8.17 -20.49 -5.50
N GLU A 137 -8.83 -21.15 -4.56
CA GLU A 137 -10.06 -20.65 -3.92
C GLU A 137 -9.79 -19.40 -3.08
N GLY A 138 -8.56 -19.20 -2.61
CA GLY A 138 -8.13 -17.98 -1.95
C GLY A 138 -8.17 -16.74 -2.83
N ASP A 139 -7.79 -16.86 -4.11
CA ASP A 139 -7.90 -15.75 -5.07
C ASP A 139 -9.37 -15.36 -5.28
N VAL A 140 -10.26 -16.35 -5.36
CA VAL A 140 -11.71 -16.12 -5.52
C VAL A 140 -12.25 -15.33 -4.32
N LYS A 141 -11.93 -15.79 -3.10
CA LYS A 141 -12.39 -15.12 -1.87
C LYS A 141 -11.88 -13.69 -1.75
N ALA A 142 -10.60 -13.46 -2.04
CA ALA A 142 -10.00 -12.13 -2.00
C ALA A 142 -10.67 -11.19 -3.01
N VAL A 143 -10.83 -11.61 -4.27
CA VAL A 143 -11.50 -10.81 -5.31
C VAL A 143 -12.95 -10.51 -4.93
N GLU A 144 -13.72 -11.51 -4.47
CA GLU A 144 -15.10 -11.30 -4.02
C GLU A 144 -15.18 -10.40 -2.78
N GLY A 145 -14.21 -10.52 -1.86
CA GLY A 145 -14.05 -9.68 -0.68
C GLY A 145 -13.86 -8.22 -1.04
N THR A 146 -12.89 -7.93 -1.91
CA THR A 146 -12.64 -6.60 -2.46
C THR A 146 -13.89 -6.04 -3.16
N ARG A 147 -14.54 -6.82 -4.03
CA ARG A 147 -15.77 -6.39 -4.72
C ARG A 147 -16.88 -5.98 -3.75
N ARG A 148 -17.11 -6.78 -2.71
CA ARG A 148 -18.11 -6.45 -1.66
C ARG A 148 -17.74 -5.18 -0.92
N LEU A 149 -16.47 -4.99 -0.59
CA LEU A 149 -16.00 -3.78 0.08
C LEU A 149 -16.17 -2.54 -0.80
N LEU A 150 -15.80 -2.62 -2.08
CA LEU A 150 -15.99 -1.53 -3.05
C LEU A 150 -17.46 -1.13 -3.14
N ARG A 151 -18.37 -2.11 -3.37
CA ARG A 151 -19.81 -1.85 -3.39
C ARG A 151 -20.29 -1.18 -2.10
N LYS A 152 -19.90 -1.71 -0.93
CA LYS A 152 -20.24 -1.14 0.38
C LYS A 152 -19.78 0.30 0.53
N LEU A 153 -18.56 0.64 0.12
CA LEU A 153 -18.01 1.99 0.25
C LEU A 153 -18.71 2.98 -0.70
N ILE A 154 -19.03 2.56 -1.93
CA ILE A 154 -19.81 3.38 -2.86
C ILE A 154 -21.24 3.58 -2.33
N ASP A 155 -21.89 2.53 -1.82
CA ASP A 155 -23.21 2.64 -1.19
C ASP A 155 -23.18 3.60 0.02
N GLN A 156 -22.12 3.55 0.84
CA GLN A 156 -21.92 4.49 1.95
C GLN A 156 -21.72 5.94 1.47
N ALA A 157 -20.99 6.14 0.37
CA ALA A 157 -20.84 7.45 -0.24
C ALA A 157 -22.19 8.01 -0.73
N THR A 158 -22.98 7.19 -1.43
CA THR A 158 -24.32 7.55 -1.91
C THR A 158 -25.28 7.81 -0.75
N GLU A 159 -25.28 6.97 0.29
CA GLU A 159 -26.09 7.20 1.49
C GLU A 159 -25.72 8.52 2.17
N ALA A 160 -24.43 8.80 2.32
CA ALA A 160 -23.95 10.05 2.89
C ALA A 160 -24.38 11.25 2.04
N GLN A 161 -24.30 11.15 0.71
CA GLN A 161 -24.69 12.21 -0.21
C GLN A 161 -26.19 12.57 -0.09
N ASN A 162 -27.03 11.58 0.23
CA ASN A 162 -28.48 11.73 0.35
C ASN A 162 -28.93 12.30 1.71
N LYS A 163 -28.02 12.47 2.68
CA LYS A 163 -28.33 13.09 3.97
C LYS A 163 -28.46 14.62 3.84
N PRO A 164 -29.15 15.32 4.75
CA PRO A 164 -29.09 16.76 4.83
C PRO A 164 -27.63 17.24 4.93
N LEU A 165 -27.27 18.34 4.27
CA LEU A 165 -25.87 18.80 4.17
C LEU A 165 -25.15 18.88 5.53
N ALA A 166 -25.84 19.34 6.58
CA ALA A 166 -25.27 19.45 7.93
C ALA A 166 -24.87 18.10 8.56
N GLU A 167 -25.37 16.98 8.02
CA GLU A 167 -25.09 15.61 8.46
C GLU A 167 -24.11 14.88 7.53
N GLN A 168 -23.59 15.56 6.49
CA GLN A 168 -22.65 14.97 5.53
C GLN A 168 -21.18 15.10 5.96
N PHE A 169 -20.91 15.62 7.15
CA PHE A 169 -19.56 15.80 7.68
C PHE A 169 -19.26 14.76 8.76
N ILE A 170 -18.07 14.17 8.70
CA ILE A 170 -17.57 13.22 9.70
C ILE A 170 -16.16 13.62 10.13
N LYS A 171 -15.73 13.16 11.30
CA LYS A 171 -14.34 13.26 11.75
C LYS A 171 -13.55 12.07 11.21
N ALA A 172 -12.45 12.34 10.51
CA ALA A 172 -11.50 11.33 10.06
C ALA A 172 -10.15 11.49 10.77
N PRO A 173 -9.54 10.40 11.26
CA PRO A 173 -8.21 10.46 11.83
C PRO A 173 -7.18 10.66 10.72
N VAL A 174 -6.26 11.60 10.93
CA VAL A 174 -5.14 11.88 10.03
C VAL A 174 -3.84 11.94 10.81
N TYR A 175 -2.75 11.63 10.13
CA TYR A 175 -1.40 11.79 10.66
C TYR A 175 -0.58 12.70 9.75
N PHE A 176 0.12 13.64 10.37
CA PHE A 176 1.16 14.42 9.70
C PHE A 176 2.48 14.30 10.44
N ASP A 177 3.56 14.14 9.67
CA ASP A 177 4.91 14.18 10.21
C ASP A 177 5.10 15.48 11.00
N PHE A 178 5.68 15.36 12.20
CA PHE A 178 5.91 16.45 13.17
C PHE A 178 4.67 17.00 13.90
N TYR A 179 3.44 16.74 13.43
CA TYR A 179 2.20 17.18 14.09
C TYR A 179 1.50 16.05 14.87
N GLY A 180 1.71 14.79 14.47
CA GLY A 180 1.10 13.64 15.11
C GLY A 180 -0.29 13.32 14.57
N ARG A 181 -1.05 12.53 15.34
CA ARG A 181 -2.42 12.12 15.01
C ARG A 181 -3.43 13.15 15.51
N PHE A 182 -4.36 13.54 14.65
CA PHE A 182 -5.50 14.40 15.01
C PHE A 182 -6.71 14.05 14.15
N GLU A 183 -7.87 14.61 14.47
CA GLU A 183 -9.09 14.43 13.68
C GLU A 183 -9.38 15.69 12.87
N VAL A 184 -9.72 15.52 11.59
CA VAL A 184 -10.16 16.59 10.70
C VAL A 184 -11.59 16.32 10.23
N ASP A 185 -12.37 17.38 10.06
CA ASP A 185 -13.67 17.26 9.40
C ASP A 185 -13.46 16.96 7.92
N VAL A 186 -14.17 15.95 7.41
CA VAL A 186 -14.19 15.61 6.00
C VAL A 186 -15.63 15.51 5.52
N TRP A 187 -15.84 15.77 4.23
CA TRP A 187 -17.09 15.49 3.56
C TRP A 187 -17.21 13.98 3.33
N ALA A 188 -18.14 13.34 4.04
CA ALA A 188 -18.29 11.89 4.11
C ALA A 188 -18.45 11.22 2.73
N PRO A 189 -19.23 11.76 1.77
CA PRO A 189 -19.33 11.18 0.43
C PRO A 189 -17.96 11.03 -0.24
N ALA A 190 -17.17 12.11 -0.28
CA ALA A 190 -15.84 12.08 -0.85
C ALA A 190 -14.88 11.16 -0.09
N TYR A 191 -14.94 11.16 1.25
CA TYR A 191 -14.10 10.27 2.07
C TYR A 191 -14.35 8.79 1.76
N TYR A 192 -15.62 8.36 1.65
CA TYR A 192 -15.94 6.98 1.30
C TYR A 192 -15.56 6.63 -0.15
N LEU A 193 -15.73 7.55 -1.10
CA LEU A 193 -15.22 7.38 -2.47
C LEU A 193 -13.70 7.23 -2.51
N GLY A 194 -12.97 8.01 -1.69
CA GLY A 194 -11.52 7.88 -1.56
C GLY A 194 -11.08 6.53 -1.02
N ARG A 195 -11.77 6.01 0.01
CA ARG A 195 -11.53 4.65 0.50
C ARG A 195 -11.82 3.58 -0.55
N ALA A 196 -12.85 3.78 -1.38
CA ALA A 196 -13.14 2.86 -2.49
C ALA A 196 -12.02 2.93 -3.54
N ALA A 197 -11.52 4.13 -3.85
CA ALA A 197 -10.43 4.32 -4.79
C ALA A 197 -9.16 3.62 -4.32
N HIS A 198 -8.81 3.73 -3.04
CA HIS A 198 -7.72 2.96 -2.42
C HIS A 198 -7.84 1.46 -2.75
N ALA A 199 -8.96 0.83 -2.40
CA ALA A 199 -9.13 -0.61 -2.57
C ALA A 199 -9.10 -1.03 -4.05
N LEU A 200 -9.65 -0.21 -4.94
CA LEU A 200 -9.62 -0.43 -6.38
C LEU A 200 -8.20 -0.32 -6.93
N GLU A 201 -7.47 0.72 -6.55
CA GLU A 201 -6.07 0.96 -6.93
C GLU A 201 -5.17 -0.19 -6.44
N ASP A 202 -5.35 -0.65 -5.20
CA ASP A 202 -4.65 -1.81 -4.65
C ASP A 202 -4.95 -3.10 -5.39
N SER A 203 -6.14 -3.24 -6.00
CA SER A 203 -6.44 -4.40 -6.84
C SER A 203 -5.55 -4.48 -8.09
N PHE A 204 -4.83 -3.41 -8.46
CA PHE A 204 -3.81 -3.43 -9.50
C PHE A 204 -2.40 -3.63 -8.96
N ALA A 205 -2.07 -3.06 -7.80
CA ALA A 205 -0.76 -3.23 -7.18
C ALA A 205 -0.57 -4.64 -6.58
N HIS A 206 -1.62 -5.22 -6.01
CA HIS A 206 -1.54 -6.47 -5.24
C HIS A 206 -2.04 -7.70 -6.01
N THR A 207 -2.02 -7.63 -7.33
CA THR A 207 -2.39 -8.74 -8.20
C THR A 207 -1.46 -8.85 -9.39
N ILE A 208 -1.39 -10.04 -10.00
CA ILE A 208 -1.00 -10.14 -11.41
C ILE A 208 -2.26 -10.02 -12.26
N ARG A 209 -2.19 -9.25 -13.33
CA ARG A 209 -3.29 -9.06 -14.30
C ARG A 209 -2.93 -9.61 -15.67
N ASP A 210 -3.93 -10.05 -16.42
CA ASP A 210 -3.76 -10.72 -17.70
C ASP A 210 -3.54 -9.71 -18.84
N ASP A 211 -2.34 -9.74 -19.43
CA ASP A 211 -1.99 -8.93 -20.61
C ASP A 211 -2.94 -9.17 -21.78
N ALA A 212 -3.43 -10.40 -21.96
CA ALA A 212 -4.34 -10.74 -23.06
C ALA A 212 -5.73 -10.09 -22.90
N SER A 213 -6.07 -9.66 -21.69
CA SER A 213 -7.30 -8.94 -21.36
C SER A 213 -7.08 -7.43 -21.24
N GLU A 214 -5.93 -6.92 -21.67
CA GLU A 214 -5.54 -5.50 -21.45
C GLU A 214 -5.60 -5.12 -19.96
N LEU A 215 -5.19 -6.05 -19.08
CA LEU A 215 -5.18 -5.92 -17.63
C LEU A 215 -6.56 -5.88 -16.95
N HIS A 216 -7.66 -6.11 -17.67
CA HIS A 216 -9.01 -6.14 -17.10
C HIS A 216 -9.25 -7.33 -16.15
N GLN A 217 -8.56 -8.45 -16.37
CA GLN A 217 -8.71 -9.65 -15.53
C GLN A 217 -7.53 -9.85 -14.59
N ILE A 218 -7.84 -10.15 -13.33
CA ILE A 218 -6.91 -10.61 -12.30
C ILE A 218 -6.56 -12.07 -12.57
N VAL A 219 -5.29 -12.43 -12.42
CA VAL A 219 -4.75 -13.79 -12.62
C VAL A 219 -4.50 -14.45 -11.28
N THR A 220 -3.95 -13.72 -10.32
CA THR A 220 -3.74 -14.17 -8.94
C THR A 220 -3.60 -12.96 -8.02
N VAL A 221 -3.94 -13.13 -6.75
CA VAL A 221 -3.90 -12.13 -5.70
C VAL A 221 -2.73 -12.41 -4.77
N PHE A 222 -2.05 -11.35 -4.34
CA PHE A 222 -0.90 -11.46 -3.45
C PHE A 222 -1.33 -11.73 -2.00
N ASN A 223 -0.37 -12.22 -1.23
CA ASN A 223 -0.50 -12.45 0.19
C ASN A 223 0.58 -11.66 0.92
N TYR A 224 0.15 -10.95 1.96
CA TYR A 224 1.02 -10.16 2.81
C TYR A 224 1.17 -10.75 4.21
N VAL A 225 0.07 -11.14 4.86
CA VAL A 225 0.05 -11.53 6.28
C VAL A 225 0.89 -12.79 6.55
N GLU A 226 0.87 -13.82 5.70
CA GLU A 226 1.80 -14.94 5.78
C GLU A 226 3.19 -14.59 5.23
N ALA A 227 3.30 -13.65 4.28
CA ALA A 227 4.61 -13.27 3.72
C ALA A 227 5.53 -12.66 4.79
N ILE A 228 4.97 -11.93 5.76
CA ILE A 228 5.71 -11.34 6.88
C ILE A 228 5.98 -12.33 8.03
N THR A 229 5.47 -13.56 7.95
CA THR A 229 5.72 -14.64 8.89
C THR A 229 6.67 -15.69 8.31
N GLY A 230 7.20 -16.56 9.19
CA GLY A 230 8.18 -17.58 8.81
C GLY A 230 7.58 -18.84 8.15
N ASP A 231 6.26 -18.92 8.01
CA ASP A 231 5.54 -20.14 7.61
C ASP A 231 4.89 -20.07 6.22
N PHE A 232 5.14 -19.00 5.46
CA PHE A 232 4.68 -18.83 4.08
C PHE A 232 5.03 -20.02 3.17
N LYS A 233 4.04 -20.48 2.41
CA LYS A 233 4.15 -21.51 1.38
C LYS A 233 3.36 -21.05 0.16
N GLU A 234 4.05 -20.67 -0.91
CA GLU A 234 3.42 -20.13 -2.13
C GLU A 234 2.33 -21.03 -2.73
N SER A 235 2.47 -22.36 -2.66
CA SER A 235 1.43 -23.28 -3.16
C SER A 235 0.13 -23.24 -2.37
N ARG A 236 0.16 -22.72 -1.14
CA ARG A 236 -0.98 -22.50 -0.25
C ARG A 236 -1.38 -21.02 -0.26
N ASP A 237 -0.42 -20.12 -0.14
CA ASP A 237 -0.65 -18.70 0.15
C ASP A 237 -0.76 -17.83 -1.12
N GLY A 238 -0.43 -18.35 -2.30
CA GLY A 238 -0.28 -17.55 -3.51
C GLY A 238 1.05 -16.81 -3.53
N LEU A 239 1.18 -15.79 -4.38
CA LEU A 239 2.39 -14.98 -4.46
C LEU A 239 2.54 -14.07 -3.24
N ARG A 240 3.79 -13.78 -2.87
CA ARG A 240 4.07 -12.74 -1.87
C ARG A 240 3.69 -11.38 -2.45
N HIS A 241 3.18 -10.51 -1.60
CA HIS A 241 3.20 -9.07 -1.82
C HIS A 241 4.62 -8.62 -2.24
N SER A 242 4.71 -7.58 -3.08
CA SER A 242 5.97 -7.09 -3.61
C SER A 242 6.03 -5.58 -3.64
N ASN A 243 7.05 -5.01 -3.01
CA ASN A 243 7.24 -3.56 -3.02
C ASN A 243 7.46 -2.99 -4.43
N SER A 244 7.86 -3.85 -5.38
CA SER A 244 8.09 -3.43 -6.77
C SER A 244 6.81 -3.13 -7.54
N THR A 245 5.67 -3.70 -7.14
CA THR A 245 4.35 -3.44 -7.76
C THR A 245 3.66 -2.21 -7.16
N ASP A 246 4.13 -1.72 -6.03
CA ASP A 246 3.55 -0.60 -5.27
C ASP A 246 4.04 0.77 -5.75
N THR A 247 4.88 0.80 -6.79
CA THR A 247 5.39 2.07 -7.32
C THR A 247 4.80 2.35 -8.70
N CYS A 248 4.29 3.57 -8.86
CA CYS A 248 3.85 4.11 -10.15
C CYS A 248 4.93 4.00 -11.26
N ALA A 249 6.21 4.03 -10.88
CA ALA A 249 7.32 4.11 -11.82
C ALA A 249 7.69 2.78 -12.48
N ASN A 250 7.48 1.65 -11.78
CA ASN A 250 7.93 0.35 -12.26
C ASN A 250 6.98 -0.29 -13.27
N ALA A 251 5.71 0.13 -13.30
CA ALA A 251 4.66 -0.42 -14.14
C ALA A 251 3.68 0.66 -14.63
N PRO A 252 4.10 1.52 -15.58
CA PRO A 252 3.25 2.59 -16.08
C PRO A 252 1.94 2.09 -16.70
N GLU A 253 1.91 0.87 -17.25
CA GLU A 253 0.69 0.27 -17.79
C GLU A 253 -0.31 -0.11 -16.69
N LEU A 254 0.16 -0.63 -15.54
CA LEU A 254 -0.72 -0.87 -14.38
C LEU A 254 -1.25 0.45 -13.82
N PHE A 255 -0.39 1.47 -13.71
CA PHE A 255 -0.80 2.81 -13.29
C PHE A 255 -1.89 3.40 -14.20
N ASN A 256 -1.72 3.30 -15.52
CA ASN A 256 -2.71 3.80 -16.47
C ASN A 256 -4.03 3.03 -16.39
N ALA A 257 -3.99 1.71 -16.25
CA ALA A 257 -5.18 0.88 -16.10
C ALA A 257 -5.92 1.17 -14.78
N ALA A 258 -5.19 1.30 -13.67
CA ALA A 258 -5.74 1.70 -12.38
C ALA A 258 -6.40 3.09 -12.44
N SER A 259 -5.76 4.04 -13.15
CA SER A 259 -6.33 5.37 -13.38
C SER A 259 -7.62 5.32 -14.18
N GLN A 260 -7.68 4.50 -15.23
CA GLN A 260 -8.91 4.33 -16.01
C GLN A 260 -10.01 3.68 -15.17
N ALA A 261 -9.70 2.65 -14.38
CA ALA A 261 -10.67 2.01 -13.50
C ALA A 261 -11.22 2.97 -12.44
N ALA A 262 -10.36 3.83 -11.87
CA ALA A 262 -10.77 4.86 -10.92
C ALA A 262 -11.69 5.91 -11.59
N ILE A 263 -11.43 6.31 -12.84
CA ILE A 263 -12.33 7.17 -13.63
C ILE A 263 -13.69 6.50 -13.82
N ASP A 264 -13.71 5.24 -14.26
CA ASP A 264 -14.94 4.48 -14.50
C ASP A 264 -15.76 4.35 -13.21
N MET A 265 -15.09 4.10 -12.07
CA MET A 265 -15.72 4.07 -10.75
C MET A 265 -16.33 5.41 -10.35
N MET A 266 -15.66 6.54 -10.63
CA MET A 266 -16.21 7.86 -10.34
C MET A 266 -17.45 8.17 -11.18
N LEU A 267 -17.42 7.80 -12.45
CA LEU A 267 -18.58 7.94 -13.33
C LEU A 267 -19.74 7.08 -12.83
N ALA A 268 -19.49 5.83 -12.46
CA ALA A 268 -20.51 4.95 -11.85
C ALA A 268 -21.08 5.54 -10.55
N ALA A 269 -20.23 6.04 -9.66
CA ALA A 269 -20.67 6.70 -8.43
C ALA A 269 -21.55 7.93 -8.71
N ARG A 270 -21.28 8.68 -9.78
CA ARG A 270 -22.14 9.78 -10.25
C ARG A 270 -23.53 9.29 -10.65
N GLU A 271 -23.59 8.21 -11.44
CA GLU A 271 -24.85 7.62 -11.90
C GLU A 271 -25.68 7.15 -10.71
N MET A 272 -25.05 6.45 -9.75
CA MET A 272 -25.67 5.98 -8.52
C MET A 272 -26.19 7.14 -7.66
N ALA A 273 -25.37 8.16 -7.42
CA ALA A 273 -25.75 9.33 -6.63
C ALA A 273 -26.89 10.14 -7.25
N SER A 274 -26.97 10.17 -8.60
CA SER A 274 -28.08 10.81 -9.32
C SER A 274 -29.36 9.97 -9.37
N GLY A 275 -29.30 8.71 -8.93
CA GLY A 275 -30.40 7.75 -9.03
C GLY A 275 -30.70 7.28 -10.45
N ARG A 276 -29.83 7.58 -11.43
CA ARG A 276 -30.00 7.15 -12.83
C ARG A 276 -29.76 5.66 -12.99
N ASP A 277 -28.74 5.15 -12.31
CA ASP A 277 -28.39 3.74 -12.30
C ASP A 277 -27.82 3.35 -10.92
N PRO A 278 -28.61 2.69 -10.05
CA PRO A 278 -28.19 2.28 -8.72
C PRO A 278 -27.19 1.11 -8.72
N ASP A 279 -27.00 0.43 -9.85
CA ASP A 279 -26.12 -0.74 -9.98
C ASP A 279 -24.91 -0.47 -10.88
N ALA A 280 -24.68 0.79 -11.30
CA ALA A 280 -23.60 1.17 -12.22
C ALA A 280 -22.20 0.72 -11.78
N ILE A 281 -21.97 0.58 -10.48
CA ILE A 281 -20.69 0.07 -9.95
C ILE A 281 -20.44 -1.39 -10.32
N ASP A 282 -21.48 -2.19 -10.53
CA ASP A 282 -21.33 -3.62 -10.85
C ASP A 282 -20.67 -3.80 -12.22
N ASP A 283 -20.97 -2.92 -13.19
CA ASP A 283 -20.30 -2.91 -14.50
C ASP A 283 -18.79 -2.60 -14.37
N VAL A 284 -18.41 -1.70 -13.48
CA VAL A 284 -16.99 -1.38 -13.19
C VAL A 284 -16.31 -2.57 -12.54
N LEU A 285 -16.96 -3.21 -11.57
CA LEU A 285 -16.43 -4.39 -10.90
C LEU A 285 -16.29 -5.56 -11.89
N ASP A 286 -17.26 -5.79 -12.76
CA ASP A 286 -17.20 -6.82 -13.81
C ASP A 286 -16.13 -6.53 -14.86
N GLY A 287 -15.90 -5.24 -15.16
CA GLY A 287 -14.87 -4.80 -16.08
C GLY A 287 -13.44 -4.89 -15.52
N TRP A 288 -13.23 -4.60 -14.23
CA TRP A 288 -11.89 -4.38 -13.68
C TRP A 288 -11.48 -5.31 -12.54
N VAL A 289 -12.44 -5.95 -11.87
CA VAL A 289 -12.23 -6.73 -10.64
C VAL A 289 -12.81 -8.13 -10.82
N THR A 290 -12.32 -8.84 -11.84
CA THR A 290 -12.73 -10.23 -12.14
C THR A 290 -11.52 -11.16 -12.23
N LEU A 291 -11.66 -12.37 -11.69
CA LEU A 291 -10.60 -13.37 -11.68
C LEU A 291 -10.68 -14.25 -12.94
N ARG A 292 -9.55 -14.41 -13.63
CA ARG A 292 -9.33 -15.42 -14.66
C ARG A 292 -9.07 -16.78 -13.98
N PRO A 293 -9.95 -17.77 -14.14
CA PRO A 293 -9.80 -19.05 -13.45
C PRO A 293 -8.63 -19.88 -14.02
N GLY A 294 -8.04 -20.72 -13.16
CA GLY A 294 -7.07 -21.74 -13.56
C GLY A 294 -5.62 -21.26 -13.69
N CYS A 295 -5.31 -20.03 -13.32
CA CYS A 295 -3.95 -19.51 -13.26
C CYS A 295 -3.34 -19.80 -11.89
N THR A 296 -2.23 -20.52 -11.85
CA THR A 296 -1.57 -20.98 -10.62
C THR A 296 -0.06 -21.00 -10.79
N LYS A 297 0.68 -21.25 -9.72
CA LYS A 297 2.12 -21.51 -9.80
C LYS A 297 2.50 -22.61 -10.81
N ALA A 298 1.65 -23.63 -11.00
CA ALA A 298 1.97 -24.78 -11.85
C ALA A 298 2.00 -24.45 -13.36
N ASN A 299 1.38 -23.35 -13.78
CA ASN A 299 1.38 -22.86 -15.15
C ASN A 299 1.93 -21.44 -15.25
N ASP A 300 2.86 -21.08 -14.35
CA ASP A 300 3.47 -19.75 -14.27
C ASP A 300 2.43 -18.62 -14.31
N TYR A 301 1.31 -18.84 -13.60
CA TYR A 301 0.17 -17.94 -13.55
C TYR A 301 -0.36 -17.60 -14.94
N CYS A 302 -0.67 -18.66 -15.72
CA CYS A 302 -1.09 -18.57 -17.12
C CYS A 302 -0.03 -17.94 -18.05
N ASP A 303 1.22 -18.39 -17.92
CA ASP A 303 2.37 -17.92 -18.72
C ASP A 303 2.63 -16.40 -18.61
N ASN A 304 2.23 -15.78 -17.50
CA ASN A 304 2.27 -14.35 -17.30
C ASN A 304 3.64 -13.85 -16.77
N LYS A 305 4.68 -14.16 -17.56
CA LYS A 305 6.09 -14.03 -17.15
C LYS A 305 6.49 -12.60 -16.80
N ARG A 306 6.03 -11.62 -17.57
CA ARG A 306 6.37 -10.21 -17.37
C ARG A 306 5.96 -9.73 -15.97
N TRP A 307 4.70 -9.94 -15.62
CA TRP A 307 4.15 -9.49 -14.34
C TRP A 307 4.66 -10.35 -13.19
N LEU A 308 4.85 -11.66 -13.42
CA LEU A 308 5.48 -12.54 -12.44
C LEU A 308 6.91 -12.10 -12.11
N GLU A 309 7.72 -11.74 -13.10
CA GLU A 309 9.07 -11.22 -12.89
C GLU A 309 9.06 -9.93 -12.08
N LEU A 310 8.12 -9.01 -12.33
CA LEU A 310 7.96 -7.79 -11.55
C LEU A 310 7.57 -8.10 -10.09
N ALA A 311 6.56 -8.94 -9.89
CA ALA A 311 6.10 -9.37 -8.57
C ALA A 311 7.20 -10.08 -7.75
N GLN A 312 8.20 -10.67 -8.41
CA GLN A 312 9.30 -11.37 -7.73
C GLN A 312 10.54 -10.51 -7.48
N ARG A 313 10.57 -9.23 -7.88
CA ARG A 313 11.76 -8.37 -7.70
C ARG A 313 12.05 -8.03 -6.24
N GLU A 314 11.04 -7.59 -5.49
CA GLU A 314 11.17 -7.16 -4.10
C GLU A 314 10.07 -7.74 -3.22
N PRO A 315 9.98 -9.09 -3.11
CA PRO A 315 8.92 -9.72 -2.35
C PRO A 315 9.05 -9.40 -0.86
N THR A 316 7.91 -9.23 -0.20
CA THR A 316 7.84 -9.04 1.24
C THR A 316 8.43 -10.24 1.98
N HIS A 317 9.21 -9.93 3.02
CA HIS A 317 9.88 -10.91 3.87
C HIS A 317 9.62 -10.63 5.34
N PRO A 318 9.85 -11.62 6.24
CA PRO A 318 9.66 -11.42 7.67
C PRO A 318 10.52 -10.29 8.24
N TYR A 319 9.87 -9.31 8.89
CA TYR A 319 10.51 -8.11 9.46
C TYR A 319 11.58 -8.38 10.52
N LEU A 320 11.58 -9.56 11.13
CA LEU A 320 12.46 -9.92 12.26
C LEU A 320 13.11 -11.30 12.09
N GLY A 321 13.29 -11.75 10.84
CA GLY A 321 14.10 -12.93 10.59
C GLY A 321 15.55 -12.66 10.98
N CYS A 322 16.00 -13.15 12.14
CA CYS A 322 17.42 -13.40 12.35
C CYS A 322 17.85 -14.36 11.25
N THR A 323 18.39 -13.84 10.15
CA THR A 323 19.13 -14.67 9.20
C THR A 323 20.32 -15.18 9.98
N ALA A 324 20.22 -16.39 10.50
CA ALA A 324 21.38 -17.17 10.86
C ALA A 324 22.17 -17.30 9.56
N THR A 325 23.08 -16.34 9.33
CA THR A 325 24.08 -16.41 8.29
C THR A 325 24.68 -17.80 8.45
N PRO A 326 24.69 -18.66 7.41
CA PRO A 326 25.40 -19.92 7.49
C PRO A 326 26.82 -19.53 7.89
N GLY A 327 27.18 -19.81 9.15
CA GLY A 327 28.52 -19.52 9.64
C GLY A 327 29.47 -20.08 8.60
N PRO A 328 30.54 -19.34 8.21
CA PRO A 328 31.49 -19.88 7.26
C PRO A 328 31.83 -21.28 7.75
N ARG A 329 31.75 -22.28 6.86
CA ARG A 329 32.23 -23.63 7.13
C ARG A 329 33.74 -23.53 7.35
N GLY A 330 34.12 -22.96 8.49
CA GLY A 330 35.46 -22.86 8.99
C GLY A 330 35.80 -24.27 9.40
N GLY A 331 36.57 -24.93 8.55
CA GLY A 331 37.27 -26.15 8.94
C GLY A 331 37.99 -25.96 10.29
N PRO A 332 38.46 -27.06 10.90
CA PRO A 332 38.94 -27.08 12.29
C PRO A 332 40.31 -26.41 12.52
N TRP A 333 40.74 -25.45 11.68
CA TRP A 333 42.06 -24.82 11.75
C TRP A 333 42.24 -23.86 12.94
N TRP A 334 41.15 -23.38 13.54
CA TRP A 334 41.19 -22.49 14.71
C TRP A 334 41.61 -23.19 16.01
N LEU A 335 41.45 -24.52 16.10
CA LEU A 335 41.89 -25.31 17.26
C LEU A 335 43.41 -25.55 17.29
N LEU A 336 44.14 -25.25 16.20
CA LEU A 336 45.59 -25.39 16.14
C LEU A 336 46.35 -24.14 16.61
N LEU A 337 45.69 -22.98 16.71
CA LEU A 337 46.33 -21.73 17.17
C LEU A 337 46.30 -21.55 18.70
N SER A 338 45.53 -22.36 19.43
CA SER A 338 45.50 -22.35 20.90
C SER A 338 46.64 -23.16 21.54
N ALA A 339 47.39 -23.95 20.75
CA ALA A 339 48.40 -24.89 21.27
C ALA A 339 49.84 -24.36 21.27
N LEU A 340 50.11 -23.13 20.81
CA LEU A 340 51.47 -22.56 20.71
C LEU A 340 51.77 -21.42 21.71
N ALA A 341 50.89 -21.16 22.68
CA ALA A 341 51.07 -20.10 23.69
C ALA A 341 51.58 -20.61 25.06
N PHE A 342 52.37 -21.69 25.09
CA PHE A 342 53.10 -22.12 26.31
C PHE A 342 54.60 -22.24 26.02
N VAL A 343 55.31 -21.11 26.10
CA VAL A 343 56.76 -21.10 26.32
C VAL A 343 57.02 -20.46 27.69
N PRO A 344 57.33 -21.25 28.74
CA PRO A 344 57.67 -20.69 30.04
C PRO A 344 59.05 -20.01 30.00
N GLY A 345 59.06 -18.69 30.12
CA GLY A 345 60.27 -17.88 30.22
C GLY A 345 61.02 -18.15 31.53
N ARG A 346 62.18 -18.82 31.43
CA ARG A 346 63.20 -18.83 32.47
C ARG A 346 64.06 -17.56 32.38
N ALA A 347 63.85 -16.60 33.26
CA ALA A 347 64.80 -15.53 33.56
C ALA A 347 64.87 -15.36 35.09
N ARG A 348 65.65 -16.19 35.77
CA ARG A 348 67.07 -15.97 36.16
C ARG A 348 67.24 -14.77 37.10
N ALA A 349 67.02 -15.06 38.39
CA ALA A 349 67.47 -14.24 39.50
C ALA A 349 69.01 -14.17 39.57
N ARG A 350 69.56 -12.96 39.67
CA ARG A 350 70.92 -12.63 40.13
C ARG A 350 70.80 -11.34 40.96
N ARG A 351 70.64 -11.47 42.29
CA ARG A 351 71.66 -11.33 43.36
C ARG A 351 72.30 -9.93 43.47
N ARG A 352 72.02 -9.29 44.63
CA ARG A 352 72.89 -8.50 45.54
C ARG A 352 73.51 -7.23 44.92
N ARG A 353 73.40 -6.03 45.50
CA ARG A 353 73.41 -5.57 46.89
C ARG A 353 72.68 -4.24 46.97
#